data_AF-A0A848LQV3-F1
#
_entry.id   AF-A0A848LQV3-F1
#
_cell.length_a   1.000
_cell.length_b   1.000
_cell.length_c   1.000
_cell.angle_alpha   90.00
_cell.angle_beta   90.00
_cell.angle_gamma   90.00
#
_symmetry.space_group_name_H-M   'P 1'
#
loop_
_entity.id
_entity.type
_entity.pdbx_description
1 polymer ?
#
loop_
_entity_poly.entity_id
_entity_poly.type
_entity_poly.pdbx_seq_one_letter_code
_entity_poly.pdbx_strand_id
1 'polypeptide(L)'
;MTDGRSWQGNWRVRLYERVRERGYDSLTAFAEARPAVPLDLLAEELGKDDVAGVQVLSGLLAEAERRKQVTRLVRDVLVRQLSQSLPNGWPAVLDDSNRFQVAKALGCWSADIPESYQERADQVMAALRTTPPPPGWRPLGPDDELLRTLLPDEAA
;
A
#
# COMPACT_ATOMS: atom_id res chain seq x y z
N MET A 1 -0.69 8.66 20.56
CA MET A 1 -1.40 9.73 19.83
C MET A 1 -0.37 10.83 19.60
N THR A 2 0.03 11.07 18.36
CA THR A 2 0.87 12.23 18.01
C THR A 2 0.10 13.51 18.34
N ASP A 3 0.80 14.58 18.75
CA ASP A 3 0.26 15.86 19.28
C ASP A 3 -0.51 16.71 18.23
N GLY A 4 -1.21 16.08 17.28
CA GLY A 4 -1.91 16.75 16.19
C GLY A 4 -1.00 17.47 15.19
N ARG A 5 0.33 17.47 15.40
CA ARG A 5 1.33 18.16 14.56
C ARG A 5 1.20 17.78 13.08
N SER A 6 0.94 16.51 12.79
CA SER A 6 0.72 16.04 11.42
C SER A 6 -0.35 16.83 10.68
N TRP A 7 -1.37 17.31 11.37
CA TRP A 7 -2.51 18.01 10.78
C TRP A 7 -2.43 19.54 10.88
N GLN A 8 -1.40 20.08 11.53
CA GLN A 8 -1.25 21.53 11.67
C GLN A 8 -0.91 22.16 10.31
N GLY A 9 -1.47 23.34 10.00
CA GLY A 9 -1.14 24.10 8.78
C GLY A 9 -1.35 23.33 7.46
N ASN A 10 -0.63 23.73 6.41
CA ASN A 10 -0.72 23.07 5.11
C ASN A 10 0.18 21.82 5.05
N TRP A 11 -0.27 20.73 5.66
CA TRP A 11 0.49 19.49 5.74
C TRP A 11 0.84 18.89 4.37
N ARG A 12 0.00 19.11 3.34
CA ARG A 12 0.27 18.63 1.98
C ARG A 12 1.52 19.28 1.41
N VAL A 13 1.65 20.60 1.53
CA VAL A 13 2.85 21.33 1.09
C VAL A 13 4.08 20.79 1.80
N ARG A 14 4.01 20.66 3.13
CA ARG A 14 5.12 20.12 3.93
C ARG A 14 5.52 18.71 3.51
N LEU A 15 4.56 17.81 3.29
CA LEU A 15 4.83 16.45 2.82
C LEU A 15 5.69 16.48 1.54
N TYR A 16 5.31 17.30 0.56
CA TYR A 16 6.08 17.44 -0.69
C TYR A 16 7.42 18.15 -0.50
N GLU A 17 7.54 19.07 0.46
CA GLU A 17 8.85 19.66 0.83
C GLU A 17 9.78 18.59 1.40
N ARG A 18 9.31 17.74 2.33
CA ARG A 18 10.11 16.63 2.88
C ARG A 18 10.58 15.65 1.80
N VAL A 19 9.71 15.34 0.84
CA VAL A 19 10.05 14.48 -0.30
C VAL A 19 11.19 15.10 -1.14
N ARG A 20 11.11 16.41 -1.43
CA ARG A 20 12.15 17.14 -2.17
C ARG A 20 13.46 17.26 -1.40
N GLU A 21 13.40 17.47 -0.08
CA GLU A 21 14.57 17.47 0.81
C GLU A 21 15.33 16.13 0.76
N ARG A 22 14.64 15.03 0.41
CA ARG A 22 15.24 13.71 0.20
C ARG A 22 15.66 13.43 -1.26
N GLY A 23 15.60 14.44 -2.12
CA GLY A 23 16.08 14.35 -3.51
C GLY A 23 15.11 13.66 -4.46
N TYR A 24 13.82 13.57 -4.13
CA TYR A 24 12.80 12.99 -5.00
C TYR A 24 11.88 14.06 -5.57
N ASP A 25 11.53 13.93 -6.85
CA ASP A 25 10.65 14.88 -7.55
C ASP A 25 9.17 14.66 -7.25
N SER A 26 8.81 13.50 -6.68
CA SER A 26 7.43 13.13 -6.39
C SER A 26 7.34 12.13 -5.26
N LEU A 27 6.18 12.06 -4.59
CA LEU A 27 5.98 11.12 -3.50
C LEU A 27 5.95 9.68 -4.02
N THR A 28 5.41 9.46 -5.22
CA THR A 28 5.50 8.14 -5.88
C THR A 28 6.96 7.73 -6.06
N ALA A 29 7.84 8.60 -6.58
CA ALA A 29 9.26 8.26 -6.76
C ALA A 29 9.96 7.92 -5.43
N PHE A 30 9.65 8.66 -4.36
CA PHE A 30 10.14 8.36 -3.01
C PHE A 30 9.68 6.97 -2.54
N ALA A 31 8.40 6.64 -2.72
CA ALA A 31 7.83 5.36 -2.31
C ALA A 31 8.32 4.18 -3.17
N GLU A 32 8.57 4.38 -4.46
CA GLU A 32 9.09 3.36 -5.38
C GLU A 32 10.55 3.00 -5.10
N ALA A 33 11.35 3.94 -4.60
CA ALA A 33 12.69 3.64 -4.11
C ALA A 33 12.72 2.80 -2.83
N ARG A 34 11.55 2.56 -2.22
CA ARG A 34 11.34 1.79 -0.98
C ARG A 34 10.25 0.72 -1.21
N PRO A 35 10.50 -0.24 -2.10
CA PRO A 35 9.50 -1.23 -2.49
C PRO A 35 9.05 -2.05 -1.28
N ALA A 36 7.74 -2.29 -1.17
CA ALA A 36 7.12 -3.07 -0.11
C ALA A 36 7.37 -2.58 1.34
N VAL A 37 7.97 -1.39 1.53
CA VAL A 37 8.11 -0.76 2.84
C VAL A 37 6.74 -0.24 3.30
N PRO A 38 6.28 -0.59 4.52
CA PRO A 38 5.02 -0.11 5.07
C PRO A 38 4.87 1.42 5.09
N LEU A 39 3.63 1.92 4.95
CA LEU A 39 3.34 3.35 4.81
C LEU A 39 3.68 4.17 6.07
N ASP A 40 3.58 3.57 7.26
CA ASP A 40 3.99 4.15 8.53
C ASP A 40 5.52 4.34 8.58
N LEU A 41 6.31 3.38 8.11
CA LEU A 41 7.76 3.52 8.02
C LEU A 41 8.19 4.56 6.98
N LEU A 42 7.47 4.67 5.85
CA LEU A 42 7.69 5.77 4.89
C LEU A 42 7.43 7.13 5.55
N ALA A 43 6.38 7.22 6.36
CA ALA A 43 6.04 8.44 7.08
C ALA A 43 7.10 8.78 8.14
N GLU A 44 7.58 7.79 8.91
CA GLU A 44 8.67 7.98 9.86
C GLU A 44 9.94 8.51 9.18
N GLU A 45 10.28 7.98 8.00
CA GLU A 45 11.44 8.44 7.26
C GLU A 45 11.28 9.88 6.77
N LEU A 46 10.08 10.27 6.30
CA LEU A 46 9.80 11.64 5.83
C LEU A 46 9.74 12.64 6.99
N GLY A 47 9.32 12.21 8.17
CA GLY A 47 9.30 13.03 9.36
C GLY A 47 8.64 12.31 10.52
N LYS A 48 9.44 11.66 11.36
CA LYS A 48 8.97 11.06 12.61
C LYS A 48 8.15 12.06 13.44
N ASP A 49 6.97 11.63 13.86
CA ASP A 49 5.97 12.42 14.61
C ASP A 49 5.39 13.65 13.88
N ASP A 50 5.80 13.92 12.64
CA ASP A 50 5.32 15.02 11.78
C ASP A 50 4.49 14.51 10.61
N VAL A 51 4.84 13.37 10.02
CA VAL A 51 4.11 12.76 8.90
C VAL A 51 3.42 11.49 9.39
N ALA A 52 2.16 11.31 9.00
CA ALA A 52 1.39 10.09 9.27
C ALA A 52 1.26 9.22 8.01
N GLY A 53 1.16 7.89 8.18
CA GLY A 53 0.99 6.95 7.06
C GLY A 53 -0.22 7.28 6.17
N VAL A 54 -1.34 7.71 6.76
CA VAL A 54 -2.53 8.14 6.01
C VAL A 54 -2.27 9.37 5.13
N GLN A 55 -1.34 10.25 5.52
CA GLN A 55 -0.95 11.40 4.69
C GLN A 55 -0.11 10.97 3.49
N VAL A 56 0.78 9.99 3.69
CA VAL A 56 1.54 9.36 2.60
C VAL A 56 0.58 8.69 1.63
N LEU A 57 -0.36 7.88 2.11
CA LEU A 57 -1.40 7.24 1.29
C LEU A 57 -2.22 8.27 0.50
N SER A 58 -2.70 9.31 1.16
CA SER A 58 -3.49 10.37 0.52
C SER A 58 -2.68 11.11 -0.57
N GLY A 59 -1.40 11.37 -0.33
CA GLY A 59 -0.51 11.96 -1.32
C GLY A 59 -0.27 11.04 -2.52
N LEU A 60 0.00 9.76 -2.26
CA LEU A 60 0.21 8.74 -3.31
C LEU A 60 -1.05 8.59 -4.18
N LEU A 61 -2.24 8.57 -3.56
CA LEU A 61 -3.50 8.52 -4.28
C LEU A 61 -3.70 9.74 -5.17
N ALA A 62 -3.47 10.94 -4.67
CA ALA A 62 -3.59 12.15 -5.47
C ALA A 62 -2.63 12.16 -6.67
N GLU A 63 -1.40 11.67 -6.51
CA GLU A 63 -0.47 11.51 -7.63
C GLU A 63 -0.92 10.43 -8.62
N ALA A 64 -1.42 9.29 -8.13
CA ALA A 64 -1.90 8.20 -8.95
C ALA A 64 -3.15 8.60 -9.76
N GLU A 65 -4.10 9.31 -9.17
CA GLU A 65 -5.26 9.86 -9.86
C GLU A 65 -4.84 10.80 -11.00
N ARG A 66 -3.93 11.75 -10.72
CA ARG A 66 -3.40 12.68 -11.73
C ARG A 66 -2.71 11.95 -12.88
N ARG A 67 -2.04 10.83 -12.61
CA ARG A 67 -1.34 10.01 -13.60
C ARG A 67 -2.19 8.89 -14.21
N LYS A 68 -3.45 8.74 -13.80
CA LYS A 68 -4.33 7.60 -14.16
C LYS A 68 -3.71 6.23 -13.85
N GLN A 69 -3.09 6.10 -12.67
CA GLN A 69 -2.38 4.89 -12.21
C GLN A 69 -2.96 4.34 -10.90
N VAL A 70 -4.25 4.58 -10.62
CA VAL A 70 -4.88 4.18 -9.35
C VAL A 70 -4.85 2.66 -9.17
N THR A 71 -5.12 1.87 -10.21
CA THR A 71 -5.01 0.40 -10.10
C THR A 71 -3.62 -0.04 -9.68
N ARG A 72 -2.57 0.57 -10.25
CA ARG A 72 -1.18 0.26 -9.87
C ARG A 72 -0.89 0.64 -8.42
N LEU A 73 -1.40 1.78 -7.94
CA LEU A 73 -1.31 2.14 -6.52
C LEU A 73 -2.03 1.13 -5.63
N VAL A 74 -3.24 0.70 -6.00
CA VAL A 74 -4.01 -0.30 -5.25
C VAL A 74 -3.22 -1.61 -5.10
N ARG A 75 -2.53 -2.04 -6.18
CA ARG A 75 -1.57 -3.16 -6.12
C ARG A 75 -0.39 -2.86 -5.18
N ASP A 76 0.21 -1.68 -5.24
CA ASP A 76 1.34 -1.29 -4.38
C ASP A 76 0.96 -1.30 -2.87
N VAL A 77 -0.23 -0.79 -2.53
CA VAL A 77 -0.73 -0.81 -1.14
C VAL A 77 -0.91 -2.26 -0.67
N LEU A 78 -1.43 -3.16 -1.53
CA LEU A 78 -1.55 -4.59 -1.19
C LEU A 78 -0.18 -5.20 -0.88
N VAL A 79 0.82 -4.92 -1.72
CA VAL A 79 2.19 -5.41 -1.52
C VAL A 79 2.76 -4.95 -0.17
N ARG A 80 2.58 -3.68 0.18
CA ARG A 80 3.04 -3.13 1.47
C ARG A 80 2.32 -3.79 2.66
N GLN A 81 1.00 -4.01 2.56
CA GLN A 81 0.22 -4.67 3.62
C GLN A 81 0.59 -6.15 3.79
N LEU A 82 0.83 -6.87 2.69
CA LEU A 82 1.32 -8.25 2.70
C LEU A 82 2.72 -8.33 3.30
N SER A 83 3.64 -7.45 2.92
CA SER A 83 5.00 -7.40 3.47
C SER A 83 5.01 -7.16 4.98
N GLN A 84 4.13 -6.27 5.47
CA GLN A 84 4.00 -5.96 6.89
C GLN A 84 3.42 -7.13 7.70
N SER A 85 2.36 -7.77 7.19
CA SER A 85 1.61 -8.79 7.94
C SER A 85 2.17 -10.21 7.74
N LEU A 86 2.82 -10.46 6.60
CA LEU A 86 3.33 -11.76 6.18
C LEU A 86 4.80 -11.62 5.73
N PRO A 87 5.74 -11.31 6.66
CA PRO A 87 7.14 -11.06 6.31
C PRO A 87 7.82 -12.26 5.64
N ASN A 88 7.34 -13.47 5.92
CA ASN A 88 7.82 -14.73 5.33
C ASN A 88 7.05 -15.17 4.07
N GLY A 89 6.17 -14.30 3.53
CA GLY A 89 5.31 -14.60 2.40
C GLY A 89 4.06 -15.40 2.76
N TRP A 90 3.33 -15.83 1.73
CA TRP A 90 2.07 -16.55 1.89
C TRP A 90 2.26 -17.86 2.68
N PRO A 91 1.40 -18.18 3.65
CA PRO A 91 1.58 -19.34 4.51
C PRO A 91 1.38 -20.67 3.75
N ALA A 92 2.12 -21.70 4.14
CA ALA A 92 1.95 -23.05 3.60
C ALA A 92 0.65 -23.72 4.05
N VAL A 93 0.17 -23.37 5.24
CA VAL A 93 -1.04 -23.94 5.86
C VAL A 93 -1.85 -22.81 6.48
N LEU A 94 -3.15 -22.74 6.17
CA LEU A 94 -4.09 -21.77 6.75
C LEU A 94 -4.72 -22.27 8.05
N ASP A 95 -3.86 -22.51 9.05
CA ASP A 95 -4.28 -22.63 10.45
C ASP A 95 -4.87 -21.32 10.98
N ASP A 96 -5.41 -21.33 12.20
CA ASP A 96 -6.12 -20.16 12.75
C ASP A 96 -5.23 -18.91 12.84
N SER A 97 -3.95 -19.08 13.18
CA SER A 97 -2.99 -17.97 13.28
C SER A 97 -2.67 -17.38 11.91
N ASN A 98 -2.32 -18.22 10.95
CA ASN A 98 -2.00 -17.80 9.58
C ASN A 98 -3.22 -17.21 8.88
N ARG A 99 -4.41 -17.79 9.12
CA ARG A 99 -5.68 -17.27 8.60
C ARG A 99 -5.96 -15.87 9.12
N PHE A 100 -5.70 -15.62 10.42
CA PHE A 100 -5.86 -14.29 10.98
C PHE A 100 -4.89 -13.28 10.36
N GLN A 101 -3.61 -13.62 10.17
CA GLN A 101 -2.64 -12.69 9.55
C GLN A 101 -3.01 -12.35 8.10
N VAL A 102 -3.41 -13.35 7.30
CA VAL A 102 -3.89 -13.13 5.94
C VAL A 102 -5.14 -12.25 5.94
N ALA A 103 -6.12 -12.55 6.80
CA ALA A 103 -7.35 -11.78 6.90
C ALA A 103 -7.09 -10.33 7.33
N LYS A 104 -6.17 -10.12 8.28
CA LYS A 104 -5.74 -8.79 8.73
C LYS A 104 -5.09 -8.00 7.58
N ALA A 105 -4.14 -8.61 6.87
CA ALA A 105 -3.46 -7.96 5.75
C ALA A 105 -4.46 -7.49 4.68
N LEU A 106 -5.35 -8.39 4.26
CA LEU A 106 -6.35 -8.11 3.22
C LEU A 106 -7.40 -7.10 3.69
N GLY A 107 -7.84 -7.17 4.95
CA GLY A 107 -8.82 -6.24 5.52
C GLY A 107 -8.26 -4.82 5.72
N CYS A 108 -6.99 -4.70 6.14
CA CYS A 108 -6.32 -3.40 6.19
C CYS A 108 -6.14 -2.82 4.78
N TRP A 109 -5.69 -3.65 3.82
CA TRP A 109 -5.59 -3.22 2.43
C TRP A 109 -6.93 -2.73 1.85
N SER A 110 -8.03 -3.47 2.06
CA SER A 110 -9.34 -3.06 1.55
C SER A 110 -9.83 -1.76 2.19
N ALA A 111 -9.45 -1.48 3.45
CA ALA A 111 -9.77 -0.22 4.11
C ALA A 111 -8.94 0.98 3.59
N ASP A 112 -7.74 0.73 3.07
CA ASP A 112 -6.78 1.75 2.63
C ASP A 112 -6.93 2.15 1.14
N ILE A 113 -7.84 1.53 0.39
CA ILE A 113 -8.03 1.80 -1.04
C ILE A 113 -9.30 2.65 -1.31
N PRO A 114 -9.38 3.32 -2.47
CA PRO A 114 -10.56 4.12 -2.82
C PRO A 114 -11.85 3.30 -2.85
N GLU A 115 -12.98 3.95 -2.52
CA GLU A 115 -14.30 3.31 -2.55
C GLU A 115 -14.66 2.72 -3.91
N SER A 116 -14.24 3.37 -5.00
CA SER A 116 -14.42 2.90 -6.38
C SER A 116 -13.73 1.56 -6.68
N TYR A 117 -12.83 1.08 -5.81
CA TYR A 117 -12.12 -0.19 -5.95
C TYR A 117 -12.63 -1.29 -5.00
N GLN A 118 -13.62 -1.03 -4.15
CA GLN A 118 -14.08 -2.00 -3.14
C GLN A 118 -14.60 -3.30 -3.76
N GLU A 119 -15.42 -3.22 -4.81
CA GLU A 119 -15.92 -4.42 -5.50
C GLU A 119 -14.77 -5.26 -6.10
N ARG A 120 -13.77 -4.59 -6.67
CA ARG A 120 -12.56 -5.27 -7.18
C ARG A 120 -11.77 -5.90 -6.05
N ALA A 121 -11.67 -5.24 -4.89
CA ALA A 121 -10.99 -5.79 -3.73
C ALA A 121 -11.69 -7.04 -3.18
N ASP A 122 -13.02 -7.05 -3.10
CA ASP A 122 -13.79 -8.23 -2.72
C ASP A 122 -13.51 -9.41 -3.66
N GLN A 123 -13.46 -9.15 -4.98
CA GLN A 123 -13.11 -10.16 -5.98
C GLN A 123 -11.69 -10.70 -5.80
N VAL A 124 -10.71 -9.83 -5.55
CA VAL A 124 -9.31 -10.22 -5.27
C VAL A 124 -9.24 -11.07 -4.00
N MET A 125 -9.88 -10.64 -2.92
CA MET A 125 -9.90 -11.37 -1.65
C MET A 125 -10.56 -12.74 -1.80
N ALA A 126 -11.67 -12.83 -2.56
CA ALA A 126 -12.32 -14.09 -2.88
C ALA A 126 -11.41 -15.00 -3.71
N ALA A 127 -10.74 -14.47 -4.72
CA ALA A 127 -9.79 -15.20 -5.56
C ALA A 127 -8.62 -15.76 -4.74
N LEU A 128 -7.99 -14.94 -3.89
CA LEU A 128 -6.87 -15.38 -3.03
C LEU A 128 -7.29 -16.42 -1.98
N ARG A 129 -8.56 -16.41 -1.54
CA ARG A 129 -9.10 -17.46 -0.65
C ARG A 129 -9.40 -18.76 -1.39
N THR A 130 -9.88 -18.67 -2.63
CA THR A 130 -10.30 -19.82 -3.43
C THR A 130 -9.09 -20.53 -4.04
N THR A 131 -8.14 -19.74 -4.55
CA THR A 131 -6.91 -20.18 -5.19
C THR A 131 -5.75 -19.44 -4.54
N PRO A 132 -5.28 -19.91 -3.37
CA PRO A 132 -4.19 -19.27 -2.66
C PRO A 132 -2.89 -19.29 -3.49
N PRO A 133 -2.07 -18.22 -3.42
CA PRO A 133 -0.71 -18.22 -3.93
C PRO A 133 0.13 -19.37 -3.37
N PRO A 134 1.22 -19.76 -4.05
CA PRO A 134 2.12 -20.77 -3.53
C PRO A 134 2.77 -20.32 -2.21
N PRO A 135 3.11 -21.27 -1.32
CA PRO A 135 3.78 -20.95 -0.06
C PRO A 135 5.06 -20.14 -0.27
N GLY A 136 5.28 -19.11 0.55
CA GLY A 136 6.41 -18.20 0.42
C GLY A 136 6.25 -17.14 -0.68
N TRP A 137 5.15 -17.14 -1.44
CA TRP A 137 4.88 -16.05 -2.38
C TRP A 137 4.83 -14.71 -1.63
N ARG A 138 5.68 -13.78 -2.07
CA ARG A 138 5.80 -12.45 -1.50
C ARG A 138 6.10 -11.48 -2.65
N PRO A 139 5.09 -10.75 -3.14
CA PRO A 139 5.30 -9.82 -4.23
C PRO A 139 6.28 -8.73 -3.78
N LEU A 140 7.22 -8.36 -4.65
CA LEU A 140 8.24 -7.34 -4.35
C LEU A 140 7.85 -5.94 -4.85
N GLY A 141 6.76 -5.84 -5.61
CA GLY A 141 6.26 -4.59 -6.15
C GLY A 141 4.89 -4.76 -6.81
N PRO A 142 4.26 -3.66 -7.22
CA PRO A 142 2.90 -3.68 -7.77
C PRO A 142 2.78 -4.52 -9.04
N ASP A 143 3.88 -4.68 -9.79
CA ASP A 143 3.92 -5.34 -11.09
C ASP A 143 4.14 -6.86 -11.03
N ASP A 144 4.01 -7.47 -9.84
CA ASP A 144 3.94 -8.91 -9.67
C ASP A 144 2.88 -9.54 -10.60
N GLU A 145 3.23 -10.67 -11.23
CA GLU A 145 2.41 -11.30 -12.27
C GLU A 145 1.01 -11.67 -11.77
N LEU A 146 0.92 -12.26 -10.58
CA LEU A 146 -0.37 -12.64 -9.99
C LEU A 146 -1.20 -11.40 -9.68
N LEU A 147 -0.58 -10.35 -9.13
CA LEU A 147 -1.28 -9.10 -8.86
C LEU A 147 -1.80 -8.42 -10.13
N ARG A 148 -1.04 -8.47 -11.23
CA ARG A 148 -1.48 -7.94 -12.53
C ARG A 148 -2.64 -8.74 -13.13
N THR A 149 -2.68 -10.06 -12.90
CA THR A 149 -3.83 -10.88 -13.29
C THR A 149 -5.07 -10.57 -12.47
N LEU A 150 -4.92 -10.39 -11.15
CA LEU A 150 -6.04 -10.13 -10.24
C LEU A 150 -6.57 -8.68 -10.33
N LEU A 151 -5.67 -7.72 -10.57
CA LEU A 151 -5.96 -6.29 -10.67
C LEU A 151 -5.32 -5.72 -11.94
N PRO A 152 -5.88 -6.04 -13.13
CA PRO A 152 -5.37 -5.52 -14.39
C PRO A 152 -5.59 -4.01 -14.47
N ASP A 153 -4.64 -3.31 -15.10
CA ASP A 153 -4.76 -1.87 -15.34
C ASP A 153 -6.03 -1.57 -16.14
N GLU A 154 -6.65 -0.43 -15.83
CA GLU A 154 -7.76 0.08 -16.64
C GLU A 154 -7.27 0.33 -18.07
N ALA A 155 -8.06 -0.11 -19.06
CA ALA A 155 -7.75 0.20 -20.45
C ALA A 155 -7.78 1.73 -20.64
N ALA A 156 -6.71 2.26 -21.25
CA ALA A 156 -6.53 3.68 -21.50
C ALA A 156 -7.58 4.29 -22.43
#